data_AF-A0A2G5QPT4-F1
#
_entry.id   AF-A0A2G5QPT4-F1
#
_cell.length_a   1.000
_cell.length_b   1.000
_cell.length_c   1.000
_cell.angle_alpha   90.00
_cell.angle_beta   90.00
_cell.angle_gamma   90.00
#
_symmetry.space_group_name_H-M   'P 1'
#
loop_
_entity.id
_entity.type
_entity.pdbx_description
1 polymer ?
#
loop_
_entity_poly.entity_id
_entity_poly.type
_entity_poly.pdbx_seq_one_letter_code
_entity_poly.pdbx_strand_id
1 'polypeptide(L)'
;MSSPLRDGPPPNAHDRWAASARLVSQSGGLATVELSFRNQALGPLPAVRLTISWKPGMEARDVEALALQLAGQSLAFLSRACLEAAAAKTI
;
A
#
# COMPACT_ATOMS: atom_id res chain seq x y z
N MET A 1 8.68 -15.29 29.44
CA MET A 1 9.94 -14.94 28.75
C MET A 1 9.55 -14.39 27.39
N SER A 2 9.56 -13.06 27.24
CA SER A 2 9.16 -12.39 26.00
C SER A 2 10.35 -12.32 25.06
N SER A 3 10.29 -12.97 23.91
CA SER A 3 11.31 -12.81 22.86
C SER A 3 11.32 -11.36 22.37
N PRO A 4 12.48 -10.68 22.31
CA PRO A 4 12.56 -9.40 21.64
C PRO A 4 12.40 -9.67 20.14
N LEU A 5 11.29 -9.23 19.57
CA LEU A 5 11.20 -9.07 18.12
C LEU A 5 12.41 -8.21 17.72
N ARG A 6 13.25 -8.73 16.83
CA ARG A 6 14.39 -8.01 16.27
C ARG A 6 13.85 -6.84 15.46
N ASP A 7 13.63 -5.69 16.08
CA ASP A 7 13.32 -4.41 15.44
C ASP A 7 14.57 -3.81 14.76
N GLY A 8 15.35 -4.65 14.07
CA GLY A 8 16.36 -4.19 13.13
C GLY A 8 15.68 -3.89 11.80
N PRO A 9 16.13 -2.87 11.03
CA PRO A 9 15.60 -2.65 9.69
C PRO A 9 15.73 -3.92 8.85
N PRO A 10 14.80 -4.18 7.91
CA PRO A 10 14.87 -5.35 7.05
C PRO A 10 16.27 -5.54 6.43
N PRO A 11 16.78 -6.78 6.40
CA PRO A 11 18.15 -7.05 5.99
C PRO A 11 18.40 -6.61 4.54
N ASN A 12 17.40 -6.73 3.66
CA ASN A 12 17.51 -6.28 2.28
C ASN A 12 16.95 -4.87 2.11
N ALA A 13 17.69 -4.03 1.39
CA ALA A 13 17.26 -2.68 1.03
C ALA A 13 15.91 -2.67 0.28
N HIS A 14 15.63 -3.72 -0.49
CA HIS A 14 14.37 -3.91 -1.22
C HIS A 14 13.14 -4.07 -0.31
N ASP A 15 13.33 -4.38 0.98
CA ASP A 15 12.25 -4.62 1.93
C ASP A 15 11.92 -3.36 2.76
N ARG A 16 12.69 -2.27 2.60
CA ARG A 16 12.60 -1.05 3.43
C ARG A 16 11.60 -0.03 2.90
N TRP A 17 10.35 -0.44 2.73
CA TRP A 17 9.26 0.41 2.23
C TRP A 17 8.44 1.03 3.35
N ALA A 18 8.10 2.30 3.16
CA ALA A 18 7.07 3.01 3.90
C ALA A 18 5.96 3.44 2.93
N ALA A 19 4.71 3.33 3.37
CA ALA A 19 3.53 3.75 2.63
C ALA A 19 2.73 4.76 3.43
N SER A 20 2.14 5.74 2.77
CA SER A 20 1.22 6.70 3.36
C SER A 20 0.07 7.00 2.41
N ALA A 21 -1.11 7.26 2.97
CA ALA A 21 -2.27 7.73 2.24
C ALA A 21 -2.62 9.14 2.68
N ARG A 22 -3.09 9.95 1.73
CA ARG A 22 -3.62 11.28 2.00
C ARG A 22 -4.86 11.51 1.16
N LEU A 23 -5.96 11.85 1.80
CA LEU A 23 -7.14 12.32 1.13
C LEU A 23 -6.87 13.67 0.44
N VAL A 24 -7.12 13.76 -0.86
CA VAL A 24 -6.87 14.98 -1.65
C VAL A 24 -8.15 15.69 -2.10
N SER A 25 -9.25 14.95 -2.28
CA SER A 25 -10.55 15.54 -2.60
C SER A 25 -11.69 14.61 -2.21
N GLN A 26 -12.87 15.21 -1.99
CA GLN A 26 -14.13 14.49 -1.81
C GLN A 26 -15.24 15.21 -2.57
N SER A 27 -16.01 14.47 -3.35
CA SER A 27 -17.18 15.00 -4.06
C SER A 27 -18.12 13.87 -4.47
N GLY A 28 -19.43 14.10 -4.37
CA GLY A 28 -20.44 13.20 -4.93
C GLY A 28 -20.39 11.75 -4.42
N GLY A 29 -20.01 11.52 -3.16
CA GLY A 29 -19.86 10.17 -2.61
C GLY A 29 -18.60 9.44 -3.08
N LEU A 30 -17.64 10.15 -3.67
CA LEU A 30 -16.32 9.64 -4.05
C LEU A 30 -15.24 10.45 -3.33
N ALA A 31 -14.22 9.76 -2.88
CA ALA A 31 -13.00 10.33 -2.32
C ALA A 31 -11.81 9.96 -3.19
N THR A 32 -10.98 10.94 -3.51
CA THR A 32 -9.68 10.70 -4.13
C THR A 32 -8.62 10.69 -3.06
N VAL A 33 -7.87 9.60 -2.99
CA VAL A 33 -6.76 9.41 -2.07
C VAL A 33 -5.48 9.25 -2.86
N GLU A 34 -4.45 9.99 -2.45
CA GLU A 34 -3.11 9.87 -2.99
C GLU A 34 -2.29 8.95 -2.08
N LEU A 35 -1.74 7.89 -2.67
CA LEU A 35 -0.83 6.96 -2.04
C LEU A 35 0.60 7.32 -2.41
N SER A 36 1.46 7.39 -1.40
CA SER A 36 2.89 7.60 -1.57
C SER A 36 3.64 6.41 -1.00
N PHE A 37 4.61 5.91 -1.77
CA PHE A 37 5.50 4.83 -1.37
C PHE A 37 6.92 5.34 -1.40
N ARG A 38 7.66 5.11 -0.33
CA ARG A 38 9.07 5.48 -0.23
C ARG A 38 9.87 4.29 0.23
N ASN A 39 10.90 3.95 -0.54
CA ASN A 39 11.93 3.05 -0.08
C ASN A 39 13.11 3.85 0.47
N GLN A 40 13.69 3.39 1.57
CA GLN A 40 14.83 4.09 2.19
C GLN A 40 16.07 4.16 1.27
N ALA A 41 16.29 3.13 0.44
CA ALA A 41 17.45 3.03 -0.44
C ALA A 41 17.16 3.42 -1.90
N LEU A 42 15.94 3.13 -2.39
CA LEU A 42 15.55 3.39 -3.79
C LEU A 42 14.86 4.75 -3.98
N GLY A 43 14.52 5.45 -2.89
CA GLY A 43 13.83 6.73 -2.93
C GLY A 43 12.30 6.60 -3.05
N PRO A 44 11.60 7.72 -3.28
CA PRO A 44 10.15 7.74 -3.44
C PRO A 44 9.74 7.24 -4.82
N LEU A 45 8.65 6.47 -4.87
CA LEU A 45 7.94 6.18 -6.11
C LEU A 45 6.98 7.32 -6.47
N PRO A 46 6.58 7.43 -7.75
CA PRO A 46 5.48 8.30 -8.14
C PRO A 46 4.21 7.99 -7.33
N ALA A 47 3.49 9.04 -6.94
CA ALA A 47 2.26 8.89 -6.18
C ALA A 47 1.17 8.23 -7.04
N VAL A 48 0.41 7.33 -6.43
CA VAL A 48 -0.72 6.63 -7.07
C VAL A 48 -2.01 7.22 -6.54
N ARG A 49 -2.97 7.50 -7.42
CA ARG A 49 -4.28 7.99 -7.01
C ARG A 49 -5.30 6.86 -7.06
N LEU A 50 -6.05 6.72 -5.97
CA LEU A 50 -7.18 5.81 -5.84
C LEU A 50 -8.45 6.61 -5.64
N THR A 51 -9.51 6.17 -6.30
CA THR A 51 -10.87 6.66 -6.05
C THR A 51 -11.60 5.63 -5.22
N ILE A 52 -12.17 6.05 -4.10
CA ILE A 52 -12.85 5.20 -3.14
C ILE A 52 -14.27 5.74 -2.94
N SER A 53 -15.25 4.84 -2.91
CA SER A 53 -16.62 5.21 -2.56
C SER A 53 -16.67 5.67 -1.11
N TRP A 54 -17.00 6.94 -0.92
CA TRP A 54 -17.14 7.60 0.37
C TRP A 54 -18.59 7.51 0.84
N LYS A 55 -18.79 7.02 2.07
CA LYS A 55 -20.12 6.94 2.68
C LYS A 55 -20.33 8.08 3.68
N PRO A 56 -21.56 8.59 3.82
CA PRO A 56 -21.90 9.51 4.90
C PRO A 56 -21.50 8.93 6.27
N GLY A 57 -20.83 9.73 7.11
CA GLY A 57 -20.38 9.32 8.45
C GLY A 57 -19.00 8.68 8.53
N MET A 58 -18.28 8.48 7.42
CA MET A 58 -16.85 8.12 7.47
C MET A 58 -16.00 9.34 7.80
N GLU A 59 -14.90 9.16 8.51
CA GLU A 59 -13.88 10.18 8.70
C GLU A 59 -12.78 10.08 7.63
N ALA A 60 -12.03 11.17 7.43
CA ALA A 60 -10.96 11.20 6.42
C ALA A 60 -9.92 10.08 6.67
N ARG A 61 -9.62 9.84 7.95
CA ARG A 61 -8.70 8.78 8.39
C ARG A 61 -9.20 7.38 8.03
N ASP A 62 -10.51 7.14 8.07
CA ASP A 62 -11.07 5.84 7.73
C ASP A 62 -10.87 5.54 6.24
N VAL A 63 -11.01 6.56 5.39
CA VAL A 63 -10.81 6.40 3.94
C VAL A 63 -9.35 6.31 3.57
N GLU A 64 -8.47 7.04 4.26
CA GLU A 64 -7.02 6.86 4.10
C GLU A 64 -6.57 5.46 4.51
N ALA A 65 -7.08 4.94 5.64
CA ALA A 65 -6.80 3.58 6.10
C ALA A 65 -7.34 2.53 5.10
N LEU A 66 -8.57 2.72 4.62
CA LEU A 66 -9.17 1.86 3.60
C LEU A 66 -8.36 1.87 2.29
N ALA A 67 -7.84 3.01 1.87
CA ALA A 67 -6.99 3.13 0.69
C ALA A 67 -5.71 2.29 0.83
N LEU A 68 -5.04 2.36 1.99
CA LEU A 68 -3.86 1.57 2.27
C LEU A 68 -4.18 0.07 2.30
N GLN A 69 -5.31 -0.32 2.90
CA GLN A 69 -5.73 -1.70 2.95
C GLN A 69 -6.01 -2.27 1.55
N LEU A 70 -6.74 -1.54 0.70
CA LEU A 70 -7.03 -1.94 -0.67
C LEU A 70 -5.73 -2.08 -1.48
N ALA A 71 -4.81 -1.12 -1.36
CA ALA A 71 -3.52 -1.19 -2.05
C ALA A 71 -2.70 -2.40 -1.59
N GLY A 72 -2.68 -2.69 -0.29
CA GLY A 72 -2.00 -3.88 0.26
C GLY A 72 -2.60 -5.18 -0.29
N GLN A 73 -3.92 -5.29 -0.37
CA GLN A 73 -4.60 -6.46 -0.94
C GLN A 73 -4.31 -6.64 -2.43
N SER A 74 -4.38 -5.55 -3.21
CA SER A 74 -4.05 -5.59 -4.64
C SER A 74 -2.59 -5.99 -4.87
N LEU A 75 -1.65 -5.47 -4.08
CA LEU A 75 -0.24 -5.83 -4.20
C LEU A 75 0.00 -7.31 -3.85
N ALA A 76 -0.63 -7.82 -2.81
CA ALA A 76 -0.54 -9.24 -2.44
C ALA A 76 -1.05 -10.14 -3.56
N PHE A 77 -2.20 -9.79 -4.16
CA PHE A 77 -2.78 -10.51 -5.28
C PHE A 77 -1.86 -10.46 -6.53
N LEU A 78 -1.36 -9.28 -6.90
CA LEU A 78 -0.47 -9.12 -8.04
C LEU A 78 0.85 -9.87 -7.85
N SER A 79 1.45 -9.81 -6.67
CA SER A 79 2.67 -10.54 -6.33
C SER A 79 2.47 -12.04 -6.52
N ARG A 80 1.37 -12.59 -6.01
CA ARG A 80 0.99 -14.00 -6.21
C ARG A 80 0.87 -14.35 -7.69
N ALA A 81 0.10 -13.57 -8.45
CA ALA A 81 -0.12 -13.81 -9.88
C ALA A 81 1.20 -13.77 -10.68
N CYS A 82 2.10 -12.83 -10.36
CA CYS A 82 3.42 -12.76 -10.99
C CYS A 82 4.30 -13.98 -10.68
N LEU A 83 4.30 -14.46 -9.44
CA LEU A 83 5.04 -15.66 -9.04
C LEU A 83 4.50 -16.91 -9.76
N GLU A 84 3.18 -17.05 -9.85
CA GLU A 84 2.53 -18.15 -10.57
C GLU A 84 2.84 -18.11 -12.07
N ALA A 85 2.81 -16.92 -12.70
CA ALA A 85 3.17 -16.74 -14.09
C ALA A 85 4.67 -17.02 -14.36
N ALA A 86 5.56 -16.64 -13.45
CA ALA A 86 6.98 -16.94 -13.56
C ALA A 86 7.24 -18.45 -13.47
N ALA A 87 6.60 -19.14 -12.53
CA ALA A 87 6.71 -20.59 -12.39
C ALA A 87 6.22 -21.31 -13.65
N ALA A 88 5.09 -20.87 -14.23
CA ALA A 88 4.53 -21.44 -15.46
C ALA A 88 5.40 -21.29 -16.71
N LYS A 89 6.33 -20.32 -16.73
CA LYS A 89 7.29 -20.12 -17.83
C LYS A 89 8.53 -21.00 -17.75
N THR A 90 8.68 -21.82 -16.72
CA THR A 90 9.90 -22.62 -16.45
C THR A 90 9.82 -24.05 -17.02
N ILE A 91 9.14 -24.24 -18.16
CA ILE A 91 9.00 -25.52 -18.87
C ILE A 91 9.60 -25.40 -20.28
#